data_AF-T0Z5Q9-F1
#
_entry.id   AF-T0Z5Q9-F1
#
_cell.length_a   1.000
_cell.length_b   1.000
_cell.length_c   1.000
_cell.angle_alpha   90.00
_cell.angle_beta   90.00
_cell.angle_gamma   90.00
#
_symmetry.space_group_name_H-M   'P 1'
#
loop_
_entity.id
_entity.type
_entity.pdbx_description
1 polymer ?
#
loop_
_entity_poly.entity_id
_entity_poly.type
_entity_poly.pdbx_seq_one_letter_code
_entity_poly.pdbx_strand_id
1 'polypeptide(L)'
;KLDPDSVLFVYARNPSGPPMPLAVARLPASALPATVTLTDAMSMAQGPNLSSAQQVIIGARLSAHGQALPQPGDLEGSVGPIAVDRTQPISVVIDKVVGQ
;
A
#
# COMPACT_ATOMS: atom_id res chain seq x y z
N LYS A 1 20.98 5.11 0.29
CA LYS A 1 20.36 6.35 -0.25
C LYS A 1 19.25 5.89 -1.20
N LEU A 2 18.04 6.44 -1.10
CA LEU A 2 16.94 6.07 -1.99
C LEU A 2 17.24 6.56 -3.40
N ASP A 3 17.01 5.72 -4.41
CA ASP A 3 17.16 6.11 -5.81
C ASP A 3 16.11 7.16 -6.19
N PRO A 4 16.42 8.12 -7.09
CA PRO A 4 15.44 9.12 -7.53
C PRO A 4 14.18 8.50 -8.16
N ASP A 5 14.34 7.33 -8.78
CA ASP A 5 13.25 6.58 -9.41
C ASP A 5 12.50 5.68 -8.41
N SER A 6 12.90 5.67 -7.14
CA SER A 6 12.22 4.89 -6.11
C SER A 6 10.83 5.46 -5.83
N VAL A 7 9.85 4.57 -5.77
CA VAL A 7 8.43 4.90 -5.58
C VAL A 7 7.92 4.23 -4.31
N LEU A 8 7.20 4.99 -3.50
CA LEU A 8 6.40 4.50 -2.39
C LEU A 8 4.98 4.21 -2.89
N PHE A 9 4.56 2.95 -2.79
CA PHE A 9 3.19 2.52 -2.97
C PHE A 9 2.54 2.30 -1.60
N VAL A 10 1.45 3.00 -1.31
CA VAL A 10 0.62 2.78 -0.11
C VAL A 10 -0.71 2.23 -0.57
N TYR A 11 -1.13 1.08 -0.04
CA TYR A 11 -2.30 0.38 -0.55
C TYR A 11 -3.14 -0.27 0.54
N ALA A 12 -4.41 -0.46 0.23
CA ALA A 12 -5.34 -1.30 0.99
C ALA A 12 -5.71 -2.51 0.13
N ARG A 13 -5.67 -3.71 0.68
CA ARG A 13 -6.10 -4.94 0.00
C ARG A 13 -7.04 -5.77 0.88
N ASN A 14 -7.80 -6.65 0.24
CA ASN A 14 -8.65 -7.58 0.96
C ASN A 14 -7.79 -8.62 1.71
N PRO A 15 -8.06 -8.94 3.00
CA PRO A 15 -7.28 -9.91 3.77
C PRO A 15 -7.26 -11.32 3.18
N SER A 16 -8.36 -11.73 2.52
CA SER A 16 -8.54 -13.09 1.97
C SER A 16 -8.86 -13.08 0.47
N GLY A 17 -8.57 -11.97 -0.22
CA GLY A 17 -8.85 -11.80 -1.65
C GLY A 17 -7.62 -11.97 -2.54
N PRO A 18 -7.79 -11.80 -3.87
CA PRO A 18 -6.65 -11.72 -4.78
C PRO A 18 -5.67 -10.61 -4.33
N PRO A 19 -4.39 -10.68 -4.72
CA PRO A 19 -3.34 -9.77 -4.24
C PRO A 19 -3.52 -8.31 -4.70
N MET A 20 -4.51 -8.05 -5.55
CA MET A 20 -4.80 -6.75 -6.12
C MET A 20 -5.36 -5.79 -5.05
N PRO A 21 -4.87 -4.54 -4.98
CA PRO A 21 -5.35 -3.58 -4.00
C PRO A 21 -6.73 -3.04 -4.37
N LEU A 22 -7.53 -2.74 -3.34
CA LEU A 22 -8.80 -2.02 -3.42
C LEU A 22 -8.59 -0.52 -3.63
N ALA A 23 -7.47 0.01 -3.12
CA ALA A 23 -7.04 1.39 -3.32
C ALA A 23 -5.51 1.46 -3.24
N VAL A 24 -4.90 2.29 -4.08
CA VAL A 24 -3.44 2.48 -4.08
C VAL A 24 -3.07 3.94 -4.33
N ALA A 25 -2.22 4.47 -3.48
CA ALA A 25 -1.55 5.75 -3.66
C ALA A 25 -0.10 5.50 -4.12
N ARG A 26 0.37 6.36 -5.03
CA ARG A 26 1.74 6.36 -5.54
C ARG A 26 2.40 7.68 -5.16
N LEU A 27 3.51 7.61 -4.44
CA LEU A 27 4.29 8.77 -3.98
C LEU A 27 5.77 8.58 -4.36
N PRO A 28 6.56 9.66 -4.52
CA PRO A 28 8.01 9.52 -4.57
C PRO A 28 8.53 9.00 -3.23
N ALA A 29 9.56 8.16 -3.25
CA ALA A 29 10.15 7.61 -2.03
C ALA A 29 10.69 8.68 -1.06
N SER A 30 11.08 9.84 -1.60
CA SER A 30 11.52 11.01 -0.83
C SER A 30 10.41 11.64 0.03
N ALA A 31 9.15 11.23 -0.13
CA ALA A 31 8.04 11.68 0.70
C ALA A 31 8.02 11.04 2.11
N LEU A 32 8.87 10.06 2.39
CA LEU A 32 8.93 9.43 3.71
C LEU A 32 9.52 10.37 4.78
N PRO A 33 8.95 10.42 6.01
CA PRO A 33 7.69 9.77 6.41
C PRO A 33 6.45 10.45 5.81
N ALA A 34 5.51 9.66 5.30
CA ALA A 34 4.31 10.15 4.64
C ALA A 34 3.04 9.81 5.42
N THR A 35 2.05 10.70 5.40
CA THR A 35 0.67 10.43 5.82
C THR A 35 -0.21 10.43 4.58
N VAL A 36 -0.99 9.36 4.39
CA VAL A 36 -1.83 9.16 3.21
C VAL A 36 -3.25 8.79 3.65
N THR A 37 -4.25 9.41 3.04
CA THR A 37 -5.65 8.99 3.15
C THR A 37 -6.02 8.22 1.90
N LEU A 38 -6.31 6.93 2.03
CA LEU A 38 -6.80 6.12 0.91
C LEU A 38 -8.31 6.31 0.76
N THR A 39 -8.78 6.42 -0.49
CA THR A 39 -10.20 6.64 -0.81
C THR A 39 -10.61 5.77 -2.00
N ASP A 40 -11.91 5.62 -2.24
CA ASP A 40 -12.43 4.87 -3.40
C ASP A 40 -11.98 5.45 -4.74
N ALA A 41 -11.66 6.75 -4.82
CA ALA A 41 -11.13 7.36 -6.04
C ALA A 41 -9.74 6.82 -6.45
N MET A 42 -9.08 6.08 -5.55
CA MET A 42 -7.79 5.44 -5.78
C MET A 42 -7.92 3.96 -6.17
N SER A 43 -9.15 3.47 -6.42
CA SER A 43 -9.40 2.15 -6.99
C SER A 43 -9.26 2.18 -8.51
N MET A 44 -9.21 1.00 -9.14
CA MET A 44 -9.39 0.92 -10.59
C MET A 44 -10.84 1.22 -10.96
N ALA A 45 -11.07 1.78 -12.15
CA ALA A 45 -12.40 2.21 -12.60
C ALA A 45 -13.43 1.07 -12.67
N GLN A 46 -12.98 -0.17 -12.87
CA GLN A 46 -13.83 -1.36 -12.92
C GLN A 46 -13.25 -2.44 -12.01
N GLY A 47 -13.66 -2.44 -10.73
CA GLY A 47 -13.23 -3.41 -9.72
C GLY A 47 -13.77 -3.07 -8.33
N PRO A 48 -13.63 -3.99 -7.36
CA PRO A 48 -13.95 -3.70 -5.96
C PRO A 48 -13.05 -2.59 -5.42
N ASN A 49 -13.61 -1.76 -4.54
CA ASN A 49 -12.96 -0.59 -3.93
C ASN A 49 -12.94 -0.71 -2.40
N LEU A 50 -12.46 0.33 -1.71
CA LEU A 50 -12.32 0.34 -0.25
C LEU A 50 -13.66 0.17 0.46
N SER A 51 -14.70 0.89 0.01
CA SER A 51 -16.04 0.83 0.62
C SER A 51 -16.75 -0.52 0.43
N SER A 52 -16.29 -1.36 -0.50
CA SER A 52 -16.82 -2.71 -0.69
C SER A 52 -16.34 -3.75 0.35
N ALA A 53 -15.32 -3.41 1.17
CA ALA A 53 -14.75 -4.31 2.17
C ALA A 53 -15.13 -3.89 3.60
N GLN A 54 -15.27 -4.85 4.52
CA GLN A 54 -15.43 -4.56 5.95
C GLN A 54 -14.07 -4.32 6.63
N GLN A 55 -13.06 -5.06 6.20
CA GLN A 55 -11.70 -5.00 6.73
C GLN A 55 -10.68 -5.10 5.61
N VAL A 56 -9.52 -4.50 5.82
CA VAL A 56 -8.41 -4.46 4.87
C VAL A 56 -7.08 -4.71 5.55
N ILE A 57 -6.11 -5.21 4.79
CA ILE A 57 -4.70 -5.11 5.13
C ILE A 57 -4.17 -3.82 4.50
N ILE A 58 -3.56 -2.97 5.32
CA ILE A 58 -2.86 -1.77 4.85
C ILE A 58 -1.39 -2.14 4.65
N GLY A 59 -0.86 -1.89 3.47
CA GLY A 59 0.52 -2.13 3.12
C GLY A 59 1.21 -0.89 2.58
N ALA A 60 2.52 -0.82 2.81
CA ALA A 60 3.41 0.14 2.18
C ALA A 60 4.57 -0.63 1.55
N ARG A 61 4.84 -0.37 0.27
CA ARG A 61 5.97 -0.95 -0.46
C ARG A 61 6.81 0.15 -1.09
N LEU A 62 8.11 0.09 -0.85
CA LEU A 62 9.11 0.87 -1.53
C LEU A 62 9.68 0.04 -2.68
N SER A 63 9.41 0.48 -3.91
CA SER A 63 9.97 -0.13 -5.12
C SER A 63 11.13 0.68 -5.63
N ALA A 64 12.30 0.05 -5.79
CA ALA A 64 13.51 0.71 -6.27
C ALA A 64 13.40 1.16 -7.74
N HIS A 65 12.62 0.43 -8.54
CA HIS A 65 12.46 0.66 -9.99
C HIS A 65 11.08 1.19 -10.38
N GLY A 66 10.28 1.60 -9.38
CA GLY A 66 8.96 2.18 -9.62
C GLY A 66 7.91 1.21 -10.17
N GLN A 67 8.14 -0.09 -10.06
CA GLN A 67 7.22 -1.11 -10.58
C GLN A 67 6.04 -1.34 -9.62
N ALA A 68 4.83 -1.35 -10.18
CA ALA A 68 3.59 -1.54 -9.42
C ALA A 68 3.40 -2.96 -8.89
N LEU A 69 4.04 -3.96 -9.51
CA LEU A 69 4.09 -5.33 -9.00
C LEU A 69 5.28 -5.50 -8.04
N PRO A 70 5.13 -6.30 -6.96
CA PRO A 70 6.25 -6.57 -6.06
C PRO A 70 7.41 -7.22 -6.81
N GLN A 71 8.62 -6.77 -6.53
CA GLN A 71 9.85 -7.37 -7.06
C GLN A 71 10.76 -7.88 -5.93
N PRO A 72 11.56 -8.92 -6.15
CA PRO A 72 12.60 -9.31 -5.21
C PRO A 72 13.51 -8.12 -4.89
N GLY A 73 13.77 -7.89 -3.59
CA GLY A 73 14.56 -6.77 -3.11
C GLY A 73 13.79 -5.48 -2.84
N ASP A 74 12.50 -5.39 -3.22
CA ASP A 74 11.62 -4.32 -2.72
C ASP A 74 11.55 -4.40 -1.19
N LEU A 75 11.33 -3.24 -0.54
CA LEU A 75 11.05 -3.20 0.89
C LEU A 75 9.55 -3.05 1.12
N GLU A 76 8.97 -3.83 2.01
CA GLU A 76 7.55 -3.78 2.35
C GLU A 76 7.29 -3.77 3.86
N GLY A 77 6.09 -3.32 4.21
CA GLY A 77 5.52 -3.34 5.55
C GLY A 77 4.01 -3.45 5.46
N SER A 78 3.38 -4.14 6.40
CA SER A 78 1.92 -4.25 6.41
C SER A 78 1.33 -4.45 7.79
N VAL A 79 0.09 -4.01 7.97
CA VAL A 79 -0.67 -4.14 9.20
C VAL A 79 -2.13 -4.48 8.88
N GLY A 80 -2.77 -5.23 9.78
CA GLY A 80 -4.18 -5.55 9.72
C GLY A 80 -4.50 -6.99 10.11
N PRO A 81 -5.78 -7.39 10.00
CA PRO A 81 -6.89 -6.66 9.38
C PRO A 81 -7.31 -5.40 10.15
N ILE A 82 -7.70 -4.35 9.43
CA ILE A 82 -8.21 -3.09 9.98
C ILE A 82 -9.60 -2.80 9.40
N ALA A 83 -10.55 -2.39 10.25
CA ALA A 83 -11.87 -1.97 9.81
C ALA A 83 -11.81 -0.69 8.96
N VAL A 84 -12.56 -0.64 7.85
CA VAL A 84 -12.52 0.50 6.91
C VAL A 84 -13.18 1.77 7.44
N ASP A 85 -14.04 1.65 8.46
CA ASP A 85 -14.70 2.77 9.15
C ASP A 85 -13.84 3.40 10.25
N ARG A 86 -12.62 2.89 10.46
CA ARG A 86 -11.66 3.45 11.42
C ARG A 86 -11.27 4.87 11.02
N THR A 87 -11.35 5.78 11.98
CA THR A 87 -10.97 7.20 11.81
C THR A 87 -9.58 7.56 12.36
N GLN A 88 -8.99 6.68 13.16
CA GLN A 88 -7.67 6.90 13.74
C GLN A 88 -6.56 6.50 12.77
N PRO A 89 -5.49 7.30 12.65
CA PRO A 89 -4.32 6.94 11.83
C PRO A 89 -3.76 5.57 12.18
N ILE A 90 -3.14 4.95 11.18
CA ILE A 90 -2.51 3.63 11.26
C ILE A 90 -1.04 3.83 10.93
N SER A 91 -0.15 3.34 11.79
CA SER A 91 1.29 3.34 11.52
C SER A 91 1.68 2.07 10.77
N VAL A 92 2.43 2.23 9.68
CA VAL A 92 3.01 1.12 8.92
C VAL A 92 4.51 1.33 8.87
N VAL A 93 5.27 0.34 9.32
CA VAL A 93 6.73 0.34 9.27
C VAL A 93 7.15 -0.57 8.12
N ILE A 94 8.04 -0.06 7.26
CA ILE A 94 8.63 -0.82 6.15
C ILE A 94 9.91 -1.48 6.69
N ASP A 95 9.87 -2.78 6.96
CA ASP A 95 10.94 -3.52 7.64
C ASP A 95 11.25 -4.90 7.04
N LYS A 96 10.54 -5.30 5.98
CA LYS A 96 10.72 -6.59 5.33
C LYS A 96 11.26 -6.45 3.90
N VAL A 97 12.14 -7.36 3.50
CA VAL A 97 12.58 -7.52 2.11
C VAL A 97 11.66 -8.50 1.38
N VAL A 98 11.16 -8.12 0.21
CA VAL A 98 10.34 -8.98 -0.65
C VAL A 98 11.22 -10.06 -1.30
N GLY A 99 10.74 -11.30 -1.29
CA GLY A 99 11.41 -12.43 -1.94
C GLY A 99 12.53 -13.10 -1.13
N GLN A 100 12.65 -12.75 0.15
CA GLN A 100 13.46 -13.48 1.14
C GLN A 100 12.61 -14.43 1.98
#